data_AF-A0A7U2MU12-F1
#
_entry.id   AF-A0A7U2MU12-F1
#
_cell.length_a   1.000
_cell.length_b   1.000
_cell.length_c   1.000
_cell.angle_alpha   90.00
_cell.angle_beta   90.00
_cell.angle_gamma   90.00
#
_symmetry.space_group_name_H-M   'P 1'
#
loop_
_entity.id
_entity.type
_entity.pdbx_description
1 polymer ?
#
loop_
_entity_poly.entity_id
_entity_poly.type
_entity_poly.pdbx_seq_one_letter_code
_entity_poly.pdbx_strand_id
1 'polypeptide(L)'
;MTEINTFDLLDSINWSALRHAYGSAWDVPAQLRALRSGNAEIKENAQRSLCGNIFHQGDRYEATAYAVPCLLKVLEDSSSSAFARVFLISLLVHLALGYADTFLPNGVNFPEWQEFAEKKQGPEFEAEMHQSHEGFVNRAKNHEERASCNEFRNRMLEKHCRRAKDELAAVTVLKGLLEKEEDTVVLASAIISLGLLNGRFDDARPEGIDGLVSRLRSYSTDTRPLVRGAAAVALIRLRYEEPEHVDTLISILADRSFKGLDARECSARTSFPFQEGDVAGYSVKVLGTINADDYPGAVTAIFDALPGSSGLGIIMLLEGLLALVFGPEPEHMKVTPFEQLSLVQQLTVAALAGMDDKMWERADSKYPLDIWNIPAGS
;
A
#
# COMPACT_ATOMS: atom_id res chain seq x y z
N MET A 1 29.65 -3.17 -19.97
CA MET A 1 29.62 -4.03 -18.76
C MET A 1 28.39 -4.90 -18.87
N THR A 2 28.54 -6.22 -18.93
CA THR A 2 27.42 -7.16 -18.87
C THR A 2 26.76 -7.01 -17.49
N GLU A 3 25.47 -6.66 -17.45
CA GLU A 3 24.65 -6.74 -16.24
C GLU A 3 24.83 -8.14 -15.63
N ILE A 4 25.30 -8.21 -14.39
CA ILE A 4 25.32 -9.47 -13.65
C ILE A 4 23.87 -9.89 -13.48
N ASN A 5 23.50 -11.06 -14.01
CA ASN A 5 22.17 -11.59 -13.81
C ASN A 5 21.99 -11.93 -12.33
N THR A 6 21.03 -11.27 -11.67
CA THR A 6 20.76 -11.45 -10.24
C THR A 6 20.48 -12.91 -9.86
N PHE A 7 19.96 -13.71 -10.79
CA PHE A 7 19.74 -15.14 -10.59
C PHE A 7 21.02 -15.95 -10.46
N ASP A 8 22.12 -15.51 -11.06
CA ASP A 8 23.42 -16.17 -10.96
C ASP A 8 24.05 -15.94 -9.57
N LEU A 9 23.64 -14.85 -8.89
CA LEU A 9 24.07 -14.56 -7.52
C LEU A 9 23.35 -15.41 -6.47
N LEU A 10 22.25 -16.08 -6.81
CA LEU A 10 21.52 -16.93 -5.85
C LEU A 10 22.41 -18.03 -5.26
N ASP A 11 23.28 -18.62 -6.06
CA ASP A 11 24.17 -19.71 -5.63
C ASP A 11 25.35 -19.23 -4.77
N SER A 12 25.62 -17.91 -4.74
CA SER A 12 26.66 -17.32 -3.90
C SER A 12 26.21 -17.08 -2.45
N ILE A 13 24.91 -17.18 -2.18
CA ILE A 13 24.30 -16.89 -0.88
C ILE A 13 24.10 -18.19 -0.11
N ASN A 14 24.51 -18.24 1.17
CA ASN A 14 24.22 -19.38 2.03
C ASN A 14 22.79 -19.31 2.59
N TRP A 15 21.80 -19.63 1.75
CA TRP A 15 20.38 -19.60 2.10
C TRP A 15 20.00 -20.49 3.29
N SER A 16 20.74 -21.58 3.52
CA SER A 16 20.49 -22.46 4.66
C SER A 16 20.77 -21.80 6.01
N ALA A 17 21.69 -20.82 6.03
CA ALA A 17 22.02 -20.03 7.22
C ALA A 17 21.08 -18.83 7.42
N LEU A 18 20.33 -18.43 6.40
CA LEU A 18 19.31 -17.39 6.49
C LEU A 18 18.01 -17.96 7.04
N ARG A 19 17.24 -17.11 7.72
CA ARG A 19 15.90 -17.44 8.19
C ARG A 19 14.81 -16.75 7.36
N HIS A 20 13.71 -17.46 7.20
CA HIS A 20 12.40 -17.01 6.72
C HIS A 20 11.33 -17.32 7.78
N ALA A 21 10.04 -17.09 7.50
CA ALA A 21 8.94 -17.28 8.47
C ALA A 21 8.91 -18.63 9.18
N TYR A 22 9.18 -19.71 8.45
CA TYR A 22 9.07 -21.08 8.96
C TYR A 22 10.42 -21.74 9.33
N GLY A 23 11.51 -20.97 9.46
CA GLY A 23 12.84 -21.50 9.75
C GLY A 23 13.89 -21.20 8.68
N SER A 24 14.71 -22.19 8.32
CA SER A 24 15.79 -22.05 7.34
C SER A 24 15.26 -21.75 5.94
N ALA A 25 15.89 -20.81 5.23
CA ALA A 25 15.45 -20.33 3.91
C ALA A 25 16.03 -21.11 2.71
N TRP A 26 16.44 -22.36 2.91
CA TRP A 26 17.10 -23.19 1.90
C TRP A 26 16.26 -23.41 0.62
N ASP A 27 14.94 -23.27 0.72
CA ASP A 27 13.95 -23.50 -0.34
C ASP A 27 13.69 -22.24 -1.21
N VAL A 28 14.00 -21.05 -0.70
CA VAL A 28 13.78 -19.76 -1.37
C VAL A 28 14.43 -19.67 -2.77
N PRO A 29 15.66 -20.14 -3.01
CA PRO A 29 16.27 -20.06 -4.35
C PRO A 29 15.50 -20.83 -5.42
N ALA A 30 14.94 -21.99 -5.05
CA ALA A 30 14.13 -22.79 -5.98
C ALA A 30 12.82 -22.08 -6.30
N GLN A 31 12.19 -21.46 -5.30
CA GLN A 31 10.97 -20.66 -5.48
C GLN A 31 11.23 -19.44 -6.38
N LEU A 32 12.32 -18.70 -6.16
CA LEU A 32 12.69 -17.56 -7.00
C LEU A 32 12.90 -17.96 -8.46
N ARG A 33 13.58 -19.08 -8.73
CA ARG A 33 13.75 -19.59 -10.10
C ARG A 33 12.42 -20.03 -10.72
N ALA A 34 11.55 -20.64 -9.93
CA ALA A 34 10.23 -21.10 -10.38
C ALA A 34 9.30 -19.95 -10.81
N LEU A 35 9.52 -18.71 -10.32
CA LEU A 35 8.82 -17.53 -10.82
C LEU A 35 9.02 -17.28 -12.33
N ARG A 36 10.15 -17.75 -12.88
CA ARG A 36 10.48 -17.64 -14.32
C ARG A 36 10.02 -18.85 -15.13
N SER A 37 9.33 -19.80 -14.51
CA SER A 37 8.79 -20.96 -15.22
C SER A 37 7.78 -20.55 -16.28
N GLY A 38 7.81 -21.22 -17.43
CA GLY A 38 6.75 -21.13 -18.44
C GLY A 38 5.46 -21.86 -18.04
N ASN A 39 5.50 -22.68 -16.98
CA ASN A 39 4.34 -23.37 -16.43
C ASN A 39 3.64 -22.49 -15.39
N ALA A 40 2.36 -22.19 -15.62
CA ALA A 40 1.54 -21.32 -14.78
C ALA A 40 1.35 -21.87 -13.35
N GLU A 41 1.10 -23.17 -13.20
CA GLU A 41 0.90 -23.80 -11.89
C GLU A 41 2.18 -23.76 -11.04
N ILE A 42 3.33 -24.03 -11.66
CA ILE A 42 4.63 -23.90 -10.98
C ILE A 42 4.86 -22.47 -10.51
N LYS A 43 4.54 -21.49 -11.36
CA LYS A 43 4.71 -20.06 -11.05
C LYS A 43 3.79 -19.62 -9.91
N GLU A 44 2.52 -20.00 -9.94
CA GLU A 44 1.53 -19.65 -8.92
C GLU A 44 1.86 -20.29 -7.57
N ASN A 45 2.25 -21.57 -7.56
CA ASN A 45 2.71 -22.23 -6.34
C ASN A 45 3.96 -21.58 -5.77
N ALA A 46 4.92 -21.23 -6.63
CA ALA A 46 6.12 -20.50 -6.21
C ALA A 46 5.78 -19.12 -5.64
N GLN A 47 4.85 -18.36 -6.23
CA GLN A 47 4.38 -17.09 -5.70
C GLN A 47 3.78 -17.23 -4.30
N ARG A 48 2.87 -18.19 -4.11
CA ARG A 48 2.20 -18.45 -2.83
C ARG A 48 3.20 -18.84 -1.74
N SER A 49 4.07 -19.82 -2.02
CA SER A 49 5.07 -20.29 -1.07
C SER A 49 6.10 -19.21 -0.76
N LEU A 50 6.62 -18.52 -1.77
CA LEU A 50 7.62 -17.48 -1.58
C LEU A 50 7.09 -16.33 -0.73
N CYS A 51 5.88 -15.84 -1.02
CA CYS A 51 5.25 -14.77 -0.26
C CYS A 51 5.17 -15.10 1.23
N GLY A 52 4.56 -16.25 1.59
CA GLY A 52 4.43 -16.67 2.98
C GLY A 52 5.78 -16.93 3.67
N ASN A 53 6.80 -17.34 2.92
CA ASN A 53 8.14 -17.54 3.46
C ASN A 53 8.84 -16.21 3.80
N ILE A 54 8.88 -15.27 2.85
CA ILE A 54 9.66 -14.03 3.00
C ILE A 54 8.85 -12.87 3.61
N PHE A 55 7.54 -13.02 3.77
CA PHE A 55 6.65 -12.06 4.40
C PHE A 55 5.53 -12.79 5.14
N HIS A 56 5.49 -12.63 6.45
CA HIS A 56 4.48 -13.30 7.27
C HIS A 56 4.14 -12.44 8.48
N GLN A 57 2.85 -12.32 8.80
CA GLN A 57 2.36 -11.53 9.94
C GLN A 57 2.87 -10.08 9.98
N GLY A 58 3.13 -9.50 8.80
CA GLY A 58 3.62 -8.12 8.71
C GLY A 58 5.10 -7.98 9.04
N ASP A 59 5.86 -9.09 9.09
CA ASP A 59 7.29 -9.11 9.34
C ASP A 59 8.11 -9.45 8.09
N ARG A 60 9.35 -8.93 8.05
CA ARG A 60 10.38 -9.26 7.05
C ARG A 60 11.51 -10.04 7.70
N TYR A 61 11.94 -11.09 7.02
CA TYR A 61 12.99 -12.01 7.49
C TYR A 61 14.33 -11.72 6.83
N GLU A 62 15.38 -12.43 7.23
CA GLU A 62 16.71 -12.26 6.62
C GLU A 62 16.64 -12.59 5.13
N ALA A 63 15.97 -13.69 4.77
CA ALA A 63 15.80 -14.12 3.38
C ALA A 63 15.11 -13.07 2.49
N THR A 64 14.25 -12.23 3.05
CA THR A 64 13.53 -11.17 2.32
C THR A 64 14.49 -10.24 1.60
N ALA A 65 15.47 -9.71 2.32
CA ALA A 65 16.42 -8.73 1.79
C ALA A 65 17.40 -9.33 0.75
N TYR A 66 17.44 -10.65 0.65
CA TYR A 66 18.20 -11.37 -0.39
C TYR A 66 17.31 -11.71 -1.60
N ALA A 67 15.99 -11.83 -1.40
CA ALA A 67 15.04 -12.14 -2.45
C ALA A 67 14.61 -10.93 -3.29
N VAL A 68 14.52 -9.73 -2.70
CA VAL A 68 13.99 -8.52 -3.39
C VAL A 68 14.71 -8.21 -4.71
N PRO A 69 16.05 -8.24 -4.81
CA PRO A 69 16.72 -7.96 -6.09
C PRO A 69 16.28 -8.91 -7.23
N CYS A 70 15.98 -10.18 -6.91
CA CYS A 70 15.46 -11.13 -7.90
C CYS A 70 14.00 -10.82 -8.26
N LEU A 71 13.16 -10.46 -7.27
CA LEU A 71 11.77 -10.07 -7.52
C LEU A 71 11.68 -8.85 -8.44
N LEU A 72 12.54 -7.84 -8.22
CA LEU A 72 12.65 -6.67 -9.09
C LEU A 72 13.02 -7.07 -10.52
N LYS A 73 13.97 -7.99 -10.71
CA LYS A 73 14.34 -8.47 -12.05
C LYS A 73 13.22 -9.24 -12.75
N VAL A 74 12.42 -10.01 -12.00
CA VAL A 74 11.23 -10.70 -12.57
C VAL A 74 10.14 -9.70 -12.96
N LEU A 75 9.97 -8.61 -12.20
CA LEU A 75 9.02 -7.55 -12.52
C LEU A 75 9.39 -6.79 -13.79
N GLU A 76 10.68 -6.55 -14.00
CA GLU A 76 11.23 -5.92 -15.21
C GLU A 76 11.17 -6.81 -16.46
N ASP A 77 11.08 -8.13 -16.30
CA ASP A 77 10.98 -9.08 -17.40
C ASP A 77 9.60 -9.01 -18.07
N SER A 78 9.55 -8.50 -19.30
CA SER A 78 8.33 -8.33 -20.08
C SER A 78 7.67 -9.67 -20.49
N SER A 79 8.37 -10.80 -20.34
CA SER A 79 7.78 -12.13 -20.56
C SER A 79 6.88 -12.59 -19.41
N SER A 80 6.89 -11.88 -18.27
CA SER A 80 6.00 -12.14 -17.14
C SER A 80 4.56 -11.73 -17.46
N SER A 81 3.59 -12.60 -17.19
CA SER A 81 2.17 -12.30 -17.32
C SER A 81 1.76 -11.11 -16.44
N ALA A 82 0.77 -10.32 -16.86
CA ALA A 82 0.22 -9.20 -16.10
C ALA A 82 -0.14 -9.59 -14.65
N PHE A 83 -0.85 -10.72 -14.46
CA PHE A 83 -1.21 -11.23 -13.13
C PHE A 83 0.01 -11.40 -12.21
N ALA A 84 1.08 -12.01 -12.71
CA ALA A 84 2.31 -12.20 -11.96
C ALA A 84 2.99 -10.87 -11.61
N ARG A 85 2.98 -9.90 -12.53
CA ARG A 85 3.59 -8.58 -12.32
C ARG A 85 2.81 -7.76 -11.30
N VAL A 86 1.48 -7.80 -11.35
CA VAL A 86 0.62 -7.17 -10.34
C VAL A 86 0.85 -7.75 -8.95
N PHE A 87 0.93 -9.08 -8.85
CA PHE A 87 1.29 -9.76 -7.60
C PHE A 87 2.66 -9.30 -7.07
N LEU A 88 3.68 -9.22 -7.94
CA LEU A 88 5.02 -8.77 -7.56
C LEU A 88 5.04 -7.32 -7.10
N ILE A 89 4.30 -6.42 -7.76
CA ILE A 89 4.15 -5.02 -7.33
C ILE A 89 3.54 -5.00 -5.92
N SER A 90 2.45 -5.74 -5.70
CA SER A 90 1.81 -5.83 -4.38
C SER A 90 2.78 -6.33 -3.31
N LEU A 91 3.47 -7.44 -3.58
CA LEU A 91 4.44 -8.02 -2.67
C LEU A 91 5.55 -7.03 -2.35
N LEU A 92 6.15 -6.36 -3.34
CA LEU A 92 7.23 -5.38 -3.12
C LEU A 92 6.78 -4.20 -2.24
N VAL A 93 5.55 -3.71 -2.42
CA VAL A 93 4.99 -2.67 -1.55
C VAL A 93 4.83 -3.21 -0.12
N HIS A 94 4.35 -4.43 0.06
CA HIS A 94 4.27 -5.06 1.39
C HIS A 94 5.65 -5.32 2.02
N LEU A 95 6.66 -5.67 1.22
CA LEU A 95 8.02 -5.81 1.70
C LEU A 95 8.60 -4.47 2.17
N ALA A 96 8.19 -3.38 1.52
CA ALA A 96 8.61 -2.03 1.88
C ALA A 96 7.90 -1.51 3.13
N LEU A 97 6.55 -1.50 3.16
CA LEU A 97 5.79 -0.88 4.26
C LEU A 97 5.47 -1.86 5.39
N GLY A 98 5.49 -3.16 5.12
CA GLY A 98 4.80 -4.17 5.92
C GLY A 98 3.39 -4.42 5.41
N TYR A 99 2.38 -4.29 6.26
CA TYR A 99 1.00 -4.34 5.77
C TYR A 99 0.67 -3.03 5.07
N ALA A 100 0.73 -3.01 3.74
CA ALA A 100 0.51 -1.78 2.97
C ALA A 100 -0.86 -1.15 3.26
N ASP A 101 -1.84 -1.99 3.58
CA ASP A 101 -3.21 -1.58 3.93
C ASP A 101 -3.28 -0.69 5.18
N THR A 102 -2.32 -0.79 6.11
CA THR A 102 -2.29 0.06 7.32
C THR A 102 -1.92 1.52 7.00
N PHE A 103 -1.42 1.77 5.80
CA PHE A 103 -1.07 3.10 5.33
C PHE A 103 -2.14 3.68 4.39
N LEU A 104 -3.19 2.93 4.07
CA LEU A 104 -4.27 3.46 3.25
C LEU A 104 -5.18 4.38 4.06
N PRO A 105 -5.69 5.48 3.46
CA PRO A 105 -5.41 5.95 2.11
C PRO A 105 -4.18 6.87 2.01
N ASN A 106 -3.56 7.30 3.11
CA ASN A 106 -2.62 8.44 3.11
C ASN A 106 -1.22 8.13 2.55
N GLY A 107 -0.76 6.88 2.63
CA GLY A 107 0.60 6.49 2.28
C GLY A 107 1.63 6.90 3.33
N VAL A 108 2.88 7.01 2.88
CA VAL A 108 4.07 7.22 3.71
C VAL A 108 4.93 8.32 3.14
N ASN A 109 5.67 9.04 3.99
CA ASN A 109 6.54 10.14 3.55
C ASN A 109 7.87 9.60 3.00
N PHE A 110 8.01 9.54 1.66
CA PHE A 110 9.20 8.98 1.02
C PHE A 110 10.51 9.67 1.42
N PRO A 111 10.63 11.01 1.47
CA PRO A 111 11.83 11.68 2.00
C PRO A 111 12.25 11.22 3.38
N GLU A 112 11.33 11.13 4.35
CA GLU A 112 11.66 10.66 5.70
C GLU A 112 12.18 9.22 5.66
N TRP A 113 11.57 8.39 4.81
CA TRP A 113 12.03 7.03 4.58
C TRP A 113 13.38 6.96 3.91
N GLN A 114 13.65 7.84 2.95
CA GLN A 114 14.93 7.93 2.26
C GLN A 114 16.03 8.38 3.22
N GLU A 115 15.79 9.42 4.01
CA GLU A 115 16.72 9.89 5.05
C GLU A 115 17.00 8.76 6.06
N PHE A 116 15.96 8.07 6.51
CA PHE A 116 16.10 6.94 7.43
C PHE A 116 16.86 5.76 6.79
N ALA A 117 16.61 5.49 5.50
CA ALA A 117 17.31 4.46 4.74
C ALA A 117 18.78 4.81 4.51
N GLU A 118 19.11 6.08 4.26
CA GLU A 118 20.47 6.60 4.13
C GLU A 118 21.21 6.55 5.47
N LYS A 119 20.56 6.95 6.57
CA LYS A 119 21.13 6.84 7.93
C LYS A 119 21.51 5.40 8.25
N LYS A 120 20.64 4.43 7.95
CA LYS A 120 20.92 2.99 8.17
C LYS A 120 22.13 2.47 7.41
N GLN A 121 22.51 3.13 6.32
CA GLN A 121 23.67 2.75 5.51
C GLN A 121 24.96 3.46 5.96
N GLY A 122 24.86 4.41 6.90
CA GLY A 122 25.98 5.19 7.41
C GLY A 122 26.74 4.51 8.56
N PRO A 123 28.00 4.93 8.82
CA PRO A 123 28.83 4.39 9.90
C PRO A 123 28.27 4.68 11.30
N GLU A 124 27.45 5.73 11.44
CA GLU A 124 26.80 6.08 12.70
C GLU A 124 25.79 5.01 13.13
N PHE A 125 24.98 4.51 12.20
CA PHE A 125 24.02 3.44 12.49
C PHE A 125 24.73 2.12 12.85
N GLU A 126 25.83 1.80 12.16
CA GLU A 126 26.69 0.66 12.53
C GLU A 126 27.20 0.80 13.96
N ALA A 127 27.68 1.99 14.35
CA ALA A 127 28.14 2.26 15.71
C ALA A 127 27.01 2.17 16.75
N GLU A 128 25.83 2.75 16.47
CA GLU A 128 24.64 2.65 17.33
C GLU A 128 24.21 1.18 17.53
N MET A 129 24.20 0.38 16.46
CA MET A 129 23.90 -1.05 16.52
C MET A 129 24.98 -1.84 17.28
N HIS A 130 26.25 -1.49 17.12
CA HIS A 130 27.34 -2.08 17.88
C HIS A 130 27.22 -1.79 19.38
N GLN A 131 26.91 -0.54 19.75
CA GLN A 131 26.72 -0.11 21.12
C GLN A 131 25.51 -0.78 21.79
N SER A 132 24.35 -0.79 21.14
CA SER A 132 23.12 -1.41 21.68
C SER A 132 23.28 -2.91 21.97
N HIS A 133 24.15 -3.61 21.22
CA HIS A 133 24.44 -5.02 21.41
C HIS A 133 25.71 -5.31 22.21
N GLU A 134 26.44 -4.30 22.70
CA GLU A 134 27.64 -4.52 23.51
C GLU A 134 27.35 -5.38 24.74
N GLY A 135 26.23 -5.12 25.43
CA GLY A 135 25.81 -5.92 26.57
C GLY A 135 25.57 -7.40 26.23
N PHE A 136 25.11 -7.70 25.00
CA PHE A 136 24.95 -9.06 24.52
C PHE A 136 26.30 -9.73 24.25
N VAL A 137 27.21 -9.05 23.57
CA VAL A 137 28.57 -9.55 23.28
C VAL A 137 29.39 -9.71 24.56
N ASN A 138 29.25 -8.81 25.53
CA ASN A 138 30.00 -8.82 26.79
C ASN A 138 29.55 -9.94 27.75
N ARG A 139 28.38 -10.55 27.52
CA ARG A 139 27.92 -11.73 28.27
C ARG A 139 28.53 -13.05 27.78
N ALA A 140 29.24 -13.04 26.64
CA ALA A 140 29.92 -14.22 26.13
C ALA A 140 31.03 -14.67 27.08
N LYS A 141 31.07 -15.97 27.38
CA LYS A 141 31.97 -16.56 28.38
C LYS A 141 33.32 -16.96 27.80
N ASN A 142 33.41 -17.08 26.48
CA ASN A 142 34.61 -17.51 25.77
C ASN A 142 34.70 -16.88 24.37
N HIS A 143 35.82 -17.11 23.68
CA HIS A 143 36.09 -16.52 22.37
C HIS A 143 35.11 -17.00 21.28
N GLU A 144 34.67 -18.26 21.32
CA GLU A 144 33.73 -18.83 20.34
C GLU A 144 32.33 -18.23 20.49
N GLU A 145 31.81 -18.14 21.72
CA GLU A 145 30.55 -17.46 22.02
C GLU A 145 30.62 -16.00 21.60
N ARG A 146 31.74 -15.32 21.85
CA ARG A 146 31.93 -13.92 21.44
C ARG A 146 31.91 -13.77 19.92
N ALA A 147 32.55 -14.69 19.19
CA ALA A 147 32.51 -14.73 17.73
C ALA A 147 31.07 -14.94 17.22
N SER A 148 30.32 -15.88 17.80
CA SER A 148 28.91 -16.11 17.45
C SER A 148 28.02 -14.89 17.72
N CYS A 149 28.22 -14.20 18.85
CA CYS A 149 27.48 -12.98 19.17
C CYS A 149 27.77 -11.86 18.16
N ASN A 150 29.04 -11.70 17.75
CA ASN A 150 29.43 -10.72 16.73
C ASN A 150 28.84 -11.06 15.36
N GLU A 151 28.85 -12.33 14.97
CA GLU A 151 28.25 -12.78 13.71
C GLU A 151 26.75 -12.49 13.68
N PHE A 152 26.02 -12.80 14.75
CA PHE A 152 24.59 -12.50 14.86
C PHE A 152 24.32 -10.99 14.70
N ARG A 153 25.11 -10.15 15.39
CA ARG A 153 25.00 -8.70 15.29
C ARG A 153 25.25 -8.19 13.87
N ASN A 154 26.29 -8.70 13.20
CA ASN A 154 26.63 -8.32 11.83
C ASN A 154 25.52 -8.73 10.85
N ARG A 155 24.91 -9.91 11.03
CA ARG A 155 23.75 -10.34 10.23
C ARG A 155 22.54 -9.41 10.43
N MET A 156 22.28 -8.98 11.65
CA MET A 156 21.20 -8.01 11.93
C MET A 156 21.46 -6.66 11.28
N LEU A 157 22.69 -6.14 11.37
CA LEU A 157 23.09 -4.91 10.70
C LEU A 157 22.89 -5.03 9.18
N GLU A 158 23.41 -6.10 8.57
CA GLU A 158 23.28 -6.35 7.14
C GLU A 158 21.83 -6.46 6.69
N LYS A 159 20.97 -7.13 7.48
CA LYS A 159 19.53 -7.21 7.25
C LYS A 159 18.90 -5.82 7.19
N HIS A 160 19.24 -4.93 8.13
CA HIS A 160 18.70 -3.56 8.16
C HIS A 160 19.18 -2.72 6.96
N CYS A 161 20.46 -2.79 6.61
CA CYS A 161 21.03 -2.06 5.48
C CYS A 161 20.44 -2.52 4.13
N ARG A 162 20.35 -3.84 3.91
CA ARG A 162 19.78 -4.40 2.66
C ARG A 162 18.31 -4.04 2.52
N ARG A 163 17.53 -4.16 3.60
CA ARG A 163 16.12 -3.78 3.60
C ARG A 163 15.92 -2.32 3.17
N ALA A 164 16.71 -1.40 3.73
CA ALA A 164 16.65 0.01 3.37
C ALA A 164 16.97 0.25 1.87
N LYS A 165 17.98 -0.46 1.35
CA LYS A 165 18.34 -0.40 -0.08
C LYS A 165 17.25 -0.94 -1.00
N ASP A 166 16.64 -2.06 -0.61
CA ASP A 166 15.59 -2.73 -1.37
C ASP A 166 14.30 -1.90 -1.43
N GLU A 167 13.94 -1.24 -0.33
CA GLU A 167 12.83 -0.28 -0.24
C GLU A 167 12.98 0.85 -1.28
N LEU A 168 14.18 1.43 -1.40
CA LEU A 168 14.48 2.48 -2.38
C LEU A 168 14.53 1.97 -3.83
N ALA A 169 15.02 0.73 -4.02
CA ALA A 169 15.08 0.11 -5.33
C ALA A 169 13.68 -0.16 -5.92
N ALA A 170 12.71 -0.54 -5.08
CA ALA A 170 11.33 -0.75 -5.52
C ALA A 170 10.71 0.51 -6.13
N VAL A 171 10.92 1.69 -5.53
CA VAL A 171 10.45 2.98 -6.08
C VAL A 171 11.07 3.26 -7.44
N THR A 172 12.36 2.99 -7.60
CA THR A 172 13.09 3.20 -8.86
C THR A 172 12.54 2.32 -9.98
N VAL A 173 12.34 1.03 -9.70
CA VAL A 173 11.79 0.07 -10.67
C VAL A 173 10.36 0.42 -11.06
N LEU A 174 9.52 0.80 -10.08
CA LEU A 174 8.14 1.24 -10.35
C LEU A 174 8.10 2.50 -11.22
N LYS A 175 9.00 3.48 -10.99
CA LYS A 175 9.13 4.65 -11.86
C LYS A 175 9.49 4.27 -13.30
N GLY A 176 10.46 3.37 -13.47
CA GLY A 176 10.83 2.85 -14.80
C GLY A 176 9.71 2.08 -15.49
N LEU A 177 8.84 1.42 -14.72
CA LEU A 177 7.66 0.71 -15.22
C LEU A 177 6.66 1.65 -15.91
N LEU A 178 6.46 2.85 -15.35
CA LEU A 178 5.54 3.86 -15.91
C LEU A 178 5.90 4.26 -17.34
N GLU A 179 7.14 4.09 -17.80
CA GLU A 179 7.55 4.54 -19.13
C GLU A 179 7.16 3.56 -20.23
N LYS A 180 6.98 2.29 -19.89
CA LYS A 180 6.92 1.18 -20.85
C LYS A 180 5.68 0.31 -20.71
N GLU A 181 4.89 0.51 -19.66
CA GLU A 181 3.79 -0.38 -19.34
C GLU A 181 2.55 -0.15 -20.20
N GLU A 182 2.13 -1.21 -20.89
CA GLU A 182 0.93 -1.22 -21.72
C GLU A 182 -0.27 -1.88 -21.00
N ASP A 183 -0.01 -2.83 -20.10
CA ASP A 183 -1.09 -3.50 -19.38
C ASP A 183 -1.78 -2.53 -18.40
N THR A 184 -3.11 -2.48 -18.51
CA THR A 184 -3.96 -1.56 -17.76
C THR A 184 -3.83 -1.75 -16.25
N VAL A 185 -3.84 -3.00 -15.78
CA VAL A 185 -3.86 -3.31 -14.35
C VAL A 185 -2.46 -3.19 -13.77
N VAL A 186 -1.42 -3.60 -14.51
CA VAL A 186 -0.02 -3.41 -14.08
C VAL A 186 0.29 -1.92 -13.94
N LEU A 187 -0.08 -1.11 -14.93
CA LEU A 187 0.16 0.34 -14.89
C LEU A 187 -0.59 1.01 -13.74
N ALA A 188 -1.89 0.72 -13.59
CA ALA A 188 -2.70 1.26 -12.50
C ALA A 188 -2.13 0.87 -11.12
N SER A 189 -1.67 -0.38 -10.99
CA SER A 189 -1.03 -0.86 -9.75
C SER A 189 0.26 -0.09 -9.46
N ALA A 190 1.11 0.13 -10.46
CA ALA A 190 2.36 0.87 -10.31
C ALA A 190 2.12 2.34 -9.93
N ILE A 191 1.14 3.00 -10.56
CA ILE A 191 0.74 4.37 -10.25
C ILE A 191 0.32 4.49 -8.78
N ILE A 192 -0.54 3.59 -8.31
CA ILE A 192 -1.01 3.60 -6.93
C ILE A 192 0.11 3.27 -5.94
N SER A 193 0.96 2.29 -6.24
CA SER A 193 2.14 1.99 -5.43
C SER A 193 3.04 3.21 -5.27
N LEU A 194 3.28 3.95 -6.36
CA LEU A 194 4.10 5.17 -6.32
C LEU A 194 3.44 6.28 -5.52
N GLY A 195 2.13 6.50 -5.70
CA GLY A 195 1.36 7.44 -4.88
C GLY A 195 1.38 7.06 -3.40
N LEU A 196 1.31 5.76 -3.08
CA LEU A 196 1.34 5.26 -1.71
C LEU A 196 2.72 5.43 -1.07
N LEU A 197 3.78 5.07 -1.80
CA LEU A 197 5.17 5.14 -1.34
C LEU A 197 5.65 6.58 -1.16
N ASN A 198 5.13 7.53 -1.94
CA ASN A 198 5.46 8.95 -1.82
C ASN A 198 4.53 9.71 -0.86
N GLY A 199 3.29 9.21 -0.72
CA GLY A 199 2.33 9.54 0.33
C GLY A 199 1.99 11.01 0.49
N ARG A 200 1.12 11.28 1.47
CA ARG A 200 0.86 12.64 1.94
C ARG A 200 2.08 13.15 2.71
N PHE A 201 2.58 14.31 2.31
CA PHE A 201 3.56 15.08 3.08
C PHE A 201 2.83 16.30 3.66
N ASP A 202 2.68 16.33 4.98
CA ASP A 202 2.06 17.48 5.69
C ASP A 202 3.04 18.66 5.84
N ASP A 203 4.34 18.41 5.66
CA ASP A 203 5.42 19.38 5.79
C ASP A 203 6.13 19.63 4.44
N ALA A 204 7.46 19.79 4.46
CA ALA A 204 8.27 20.23 3.34
C ALA A 204 8.14 19.33 2.11
N ARG A 205 7.91 19.97 0.96
CA ARG A 205 7.80 19.34 -0.36
C ARG A 205 9.04 18.46 -0.65
N PRO A 206 8.85 17.16 -0.97
CA PRO A 206 9.94 16.27 -1.35
C PRO A 206 10.71 16.79 -2.58
N GLU A 207 12.05 16.76 -2.54
CA GLU A 207 12.86 17.02 -3.73
C GLU A 207 12.57 15.99 -4.83
N GLY A 208 12.33 16.45 -6.06
CA GLY A 208 12.07 15.58 -7.21
C GLY A 208 10.63 15.05 -7.36
N ILE A 209 9.70 15.45 -6.48
CA ILE A 209 8.28 15.05 -6.59
C ILE A 209 7.62 15.55 -7.89
N ASP A 210 8.09 16.67 -8.42
CA ASP A 210 7.51 17.34 -9.60
C ASP A 210 7.58 16.49 -10.86
N GLY A 211 8.66 15.72 -11.02
CA GLY A 211 8.79 14.79 -12.13
C GLY A 211 7.74 13.69 -12.06
N LEU A 212 7.50 13.15 -10.86
CA LEU A 212 6.46 12.15 -10.63
C LEU A 212 5.06 12.74 -10.85
N VAL A 213 4.76 13.90 -10.26
CA VAL A 213 3.45 14.57 -10.39
C VAL A 213 3.14 14.92 -11.84
N SER A 214 4.11 15.46 -12.57
CA SER A 214 3.96 15.76 -14.01
C SER A 214 3.65 14.50 -14.81
N ARG A 215 4.30 13.37 -14.48
CA ARG A 215 4.03 12.08 -15.11
C ARG A 215 2.65 11.55 -14.74
N LEU A 216 2.24 11.63 -13.48
CA LEU A 216 0.92 11.21 -13.01
C LEU A 216 -0.20 12.00 -13.70
N ARG A 217 -0.05 13.33 -13.83
CA ARG A 217 -1.00 14.19 -14.55
C ARG A 217 -1.18 13.79 -16.03
N SER A 218 -0.13 13.26 -16.67
CA SER A 218 -0.26 12.77 -18.06
C SER A 218 -1.25 11.60 -18.19
N TYR A 219 -1.53 10.88 -17.10
CA TYR A 219 -2.51 9.80 -17.06
C TYR A 219 -3.94 10.24 -16.75
N SER A 220 -4.19 11.49 -16.35
CA SER A 220 -5.54 12.02 -16.11
C SER A 220 -6.42 12.00 -17.37
N THR A 221 -5.79 12.01 -18.54
CA THR A 221 -6.46 11.94 -19.86
C THR A 221 -6.33 10.57 -20.55
N ASP A 222 -5.81 9.54 -19.86
CA ASP A 222 -5.66 8.20 -20.42
C ASP A 222 -7.02 7.63 -20.85
N THR A 223 -7.07 6.87 -21.95
CA THR A 223 -8.33 6.26 -22.44
C THR A 223 -8.90 5.22 -21.47
N ARG A 224 -8.06 4.58 -20.64
CA ARG A 224 -8.41 3.49 -19.73
C ARG A 224 -8.94 4.07 -18.40
N PRO A 225 -10.20 3.81 -18.00
CA PRO A 225 -10.77 4.42 -16.81
C PRO A 225 -10.05 4.02 -15.50
N LEU A 226 -9.56 2.78 -15.40
CA LEU A 226 -8.79 2.34 -14.23
C LEU A 226 -7.46 3.10 -14.06
N VAL A 227 -6.80 3.47 -15.18
CA VAL A 227 -5.55 4.23 -15.14
C VAL A 227 -5.80 5.68 -14.74
N ARG A 228 -6.87 6.30 -15.26
CA ARG A 228 -7.29 7.64 -14.80
C ARG A 228 -7.62 7.64 -13.32
N GLY A 229 -8.36 6.63 -12.86
CA GLY A 229 -8.69 6.43 -11.44
C GLY A 229 -7.45 6.29 -10.57
N ALA A 230 -6.49 5.46 -10.98
CA ALA A 230 -5.22 5.29 -10.28
C ALA A 230 -4.43 6.61 -10.19
N ALA A 231 -4.40 7.39 -11.28
CA ALA A 231 -3.74 8.69 -11.32
C ALA A 231 -4.41 9.70 -10.38
N ALA A 232 -5.74 9.80 -10.42
CA ALA A 232 -6.51 10.65 -9.51
C ALA A 232 -6.27 10.27 -8.04
N VAL A 233 -6.32 8.97 -7.74
CA VAL A 233 -5.99 8.43 -6.41
C VAL A 233 -4.59 8.86 -5.96
N ALA A 234 -3.58 8.70 -6.82
CA ALA A 234 -2.21 9.07 -6.49
C ALA A 234 -2.06 10.60 -6.31
N LEU A 235 -2.66 11.41 -7.17
CA LEU A 235 -2.54 12.87 -7.11
C LEU A 235 -3.22 13.48 -5.88
N ILE A 236 -4.40 12.96 -5.50
CA ILE A 236 -5.10 13.39 -4.27
C ILE A 236 -4.27 13.07 -3.02
N ARG A 237 -3.67 11.88 -2.95
CA ARG A 237 -2.77 11.52 -1.84
C ARG A 237 -1.60 12.48 -1.70
N LEU A 238 -0.98 12.80 -2.83
CA LEU A 238 0.20 13.67 -2.89
C LEU A 238 -0.15 15.15 -2.70
N ARG A 239 -1.42 15.51 -2.45
CA ARG A 239 -1.89 16.91 -2.30
C ARG A 239 -1.71 17.76 -3.57
N TYR A 240 -1.83 17.12 -4.74
CA TYR A 240 -1.78 17.75 -6.07
C TYR A 240 -3.09 17.58 -6.83
N GLU A 241 -4.19 17.39 -6.11
CA GLU A 241 -5.52 17.30 -6.67
C GLU A 241 -5.94 18.57 -7.42
N GLU A 242 -6.79 18.35 -8.40
CA GLU A 242 -7.51 19.36 -9.17
C GLU A 242 -8.94 18.83 -9.33
N PRO A 243 -9.93 19.68 -9.66
CA PRO A 243 -11.32 19.26 -9.73
C PRO A 243 -11.57 18.02 -10.60
N GLU A 244 -10.86 17.89 -11.73
CA GLU A 244 -10.96 16.74 -12.63
C GLU A 244 -10.58 15.40 -11.98
N HIS A 245 -9.68 15.42 -10.99
CA HIS A 245 -9.27 14.22 -10.26
C HIS A 245 -10.38 13.75 -9.33
N VAL A 246 -11.04 14.69 -8.64
CA VAL A 246 -12.19 14.42 -7.77
C VAL A 246 -13.37 13.93 -8.62
N ASP A 247 -13.65 14.59 -9.74
CA ASP A 247 -14.70 14.19 -10.69
C ASP A 247 -14.47 12.79 -11.26
N THR A 248 -13.21 12.42 -11.48
CA THR A 248 -12.83 11.06 -11.91
C THR A 248 -13.18 10.03 -10.84
N LEU A 249 -12.87 10.29 -9.57
CA LEU A 249 -13.24 9.38 -8.47
C LEU A 249 -14.76 9.30 -8.29
N ILE A 250 -15.47 10.42 -8.39
CA ILE A 250 -16.94 10.45 -8.39
C ILE A 250 -17.51 9.59 -9.51
N SER A 251 -16.94 9.68 -10.72
CA SER A 251 -17.37 8.88 -11.86
C SER A 251 -17.15 7.38 -11.64
N ILE A 252 -16.06 7.00 -10.96
CA ILE A 252 -15.80 5.60 -10.58
C ILE A 252 -16.86 5.07 -9.61
N LEU A 253 -17.32 5.89 -8.65
CA LEU A 253 -18.39 5.49 -7.73
C LEU A 253 -19.73 5.24 -8.45
N ALA A 254 -20.01 6.04 -9.48
CA ALA A 254 -21.21 5.89 -10.28
C ALA A 254 -21.14 4.69 -11.25
N ASP A 255 -19.94 4.29 -11.67
CA ASP A 255 -19.73 3.21 -12.64
C ASP A 255 -19.80 1.82 -11.98
N ARG A 256 -20.82 1.06 -12.37
CA ARG A 256 -21.07 -0.30 -11.84
C ARG A 256 -19.97 -1.29 -12.19
N SER A 257 -19.13 -1.03 -13.19
CA SER A 257 -18.03 -1.91 -13.57
C SER A 257 -16.87 -1.90 -12.55
N PHE A 258 -16.79 -0.89 -11.69
CA PHE A 258 -15.79 -0.76 -10.64
C PHE A 258 -16.25 -1.23 -9.24
N LYS A 259 -17.49 -1.71 -9.13
CA LYS A 259 -18.04 -2.18 -7.85
C LYS A 259 -17.40 -3.50 -7.43
N GLY A 260 -16.65 -3.48 -6.33
CA GLY A 260 -16.29 -4.67 -5.54
C GLY A 260 -17.35 -5.01 -4.46
N LEU A 261 -18.63 -4.70 -4.70
CA LEU A 261 -19.66 -4.68 -3.65
C LEU A 261 -20.34 -6.05 -3.40
N ASP A 262 -19.73 -7.15 -3.78
CA ASP A 262 -20.15 -8.49 -3.34
C ASP A 262 -18.94 -9.39 -3.06
N ALA A 263 -18.67 -9.64 -1.78
CA ALA A 263 -17.55 -10.45 -1.29
C ALA A 263 -17.53 -11.89 -1.86
N ARG A 264 -18.64 -12.33 -2.49
CA ARG A 264 -18.77 -13.65 -3.13
C ARG A 264 -18.20 -13.73 -4.55
N GLU A 265 -18.02 -12.60 -5.23
CA GLU A 265 -17.47 -12.57 -6.61
C GLU A 265 -15.97 -12.26 -6.68
N CYS A 266 -15.32 -11.97 -5.54
CA CYS A 266 -13.88 -11.67 -5.43
C CYS A 266 -12.93 -12.85 -5.74
N SER A 267 -13.41 -13.91 -6.41
CA SER A 267 -12.60 -15.09 -6.71
C SER A 267 -12.16 -15.25 -8.16
N ALA A 268 -12.44 -14.32 -9.09
CA ALA A 268 -12.01 -14.56 -10.48
C ALA A 268 -11.76 -13.38 -11.44
N ARG A 269 -12.09 -12.10 -11.15
CA ARG A 269 -12.12 -11.09 -12.24
C ARG A 269 -11.55 -9.69 -12.02
N THR A 270 -11.18 -9.28 -10.81
CA THR A 270 -10.41 -8.04 -10.63
C THR A 270 -9.07 -8.34 -9.98
N SER A 271 -8.04 -8.49 -10.81
CA SER A 271 -6.66 -8.74 -10.39
C SER A 271 -5.97 -7.51 -9.78
N PHE A 272 -6.73 -6.56 -9.25
CA PHE A 272 -6.20 -5.28 -8.76
C PHE A 272 -5.80 -5.43 -7.28
N PRO A 273 -4.56 -5.07 -6.90
CA PRO A 273 -3.97 -5.58 -5.67
C PRO A 273 -4.27 -4.75 -4.42
N PHE A 274 -5.01 -3.63 -4.56
CA PHE A 274 -5.27 -2.70 -3.46
C PHE A 274 -6.73 -2.77 -3.02
N GLN A 275 -6.96 -2.63 -1.72
CA GLN A 275 -8.29 -2.62 -1.11
C GLN A 275 -9.13 -3.83 -1.57
N GLU A 276 -8.52 -5.02 -1.58
CA GLU A 276 -9.17 -6.28 -1.99
C GLU A 276 -9.80 -6.26 -3.39
N GLY A 277 -9.33 -5.36 -4.27
CA GLY A 277 -9.88 -5.19 -5.62
C GLY A 277 -11.09 -4.25 -5.68
N ASP A 278 -11.54 -3.68 -4.57
CA ASP A 278 -12.64 -2.71 -4.52
C ASP A 278 -12.15 -1.29 -4.83
N VAL A 279 -12.11 -0.98 -6.13
CA VAL A 279 -11.68 0.33 -6.64
C VAL A 279 -12.64 1.44 -6.19
N ALA A 280 -13.93 1.16 -6.10
CA ALA A 280 -14.94 2.13 -5.66
C ALA A 280 -14.76 2.47 -4.17
N GLY A 281 -14.69 1.46 -3.32
CA GLY A 281 -14.43 1.66 -1.90
C GLY A 281 -13.07 2.34 -1.63
N TYR A 282 -12.06 2.03 -2.44
CA TYR A 282 -10.78 2.73 -2.34
C TYR A 282 -10.87 4.21 -2.72
N SER A 283 -11.65 4.52 -3.77
CA SER A 283 -11.91 5.89 -4.21
C SER A 283 -12.60 6.69 -3.10
N VAL A 284 -13.57 6.09 -2.41
CA VAL A 284 -14.22 6.71 -1.24
C VAL A 284 -13.24 6.98 -0.11
N LYS A 285 -12.37 6.03 0.25
CA LYS A 285 -11.34 6.28 1.29
C LYS A 285 -10.46 7.47 0.92
N VAL A 286 -10.09 7.62 -0.35
CA VAL A 286 -9.27 8.76 -0.82
C VAL A 286 -10.05 10.06 -0.84
N LEU A 287 -11.33 10.05 -1.24
CA LEU A 287 -12.20 11.23 -1.09
C LEU A 287 -12.34 11.63 0.39
N GLY A 288 -12.27 10.68 1.32
CA GLY A 288 -12.22 10.97 2.76
C GLY A 288 -11.03 11.82 3.21
N THR A 289 -10.01 12.05 2.38
CA THR A 289 -8.82 12.84 2.75
C THR A 289 -8.84 14.28 2.24
N ILE A 290 -9.87 14.67 1.47
CA ILE A 290 -10.04 16.05 0.97
C ILE A 290 -11.09 16.79 1.80
N ASN A 291 -11.21 18.10 1.57
CA ASN A 291 -12.18 18.94 2.27
C ASN A 291 -13.53 18.97 1.53
N ALA A 292 -14.60 18.58 2.20
CA ALA A 292 -15.95 18.57 1.63
C ALA A 292 -16.45 19.96 1.19
N ASP A 293 -16.01 21.03 1.85
CA ASP A 293 -16.42 22.39 1.51
C ASP A 293 -15.91 22.81 0.11
N ASP A 294 -14.75 22.30 -0.28
CA ASP A 294 -14.14 22.57 -1.60
C ASP A 294 -14.75 21.70 -2.71
N TYR A 295 -15.29 20.53 -2.35
CA TYR A 295 -15.80 19.53 -3.29
C TYR A 295 -17.16 18.94 -2.86
N PRO A 296 -18.23 19.75 -2.80
CA PRO A 296 -19.55 19.28 -2.32
C PRO A 296 -20.15 18.16 -3.18
N GLY A 297 -19.78 18.06 -4.46
CA GLY A 297 -20.23 16.98 -5.34
C GLY A 297 -19.78 15.58 -4.90
N ALA A 298 -18.65 15.47 -4.18
CA ALA A 298 -18.18 14.20 -3.63
C ALA A 298 -19.12 13.67 -2.55
N VAL A 299 -19.64 14.55 -1.70
CA VAL A 299 -20.64 14.21 -0.67
C VAL A 299 -21.90 13.66 -1.32
N THR A 300 -22.43 14.36 -2.33
CA THR A 300 -23.61 13.92 -3.08
C THR A 300 -23.39 12.56 -3.74
N ALA A 301 -22.23 12.35 -4.38
CA ALA A 301 -21.92 11.09 -5.06
C ALA A 301 -21.88 9.89 -4.09
N ILE A 302 -21.33 10.07 -2.88
CA ILE A 302 -21.32 9.02 -1.86
C ILE A 302 -22.75 8.72 -1.38
N PHE A 303 -23.57 9.76 -1.16
CA PHE A 303 -24.99 9.59 -0.84
C PHE A 303 -25.76 8.82 -1.92
N ASP A 304 -25.53 9.14 -3.19
CA ASP A 304 -26.17 8.45 -4.32
C ASP A 304 -25.75 6.98 -4.43
N ALA A 305 -24.56 6.62 -3.95
CA ALA A 305 -24.05 5.26 -3.94
C ALA A 305 -24.60 4.39 -2.78
N LEU A 306 -25.05 5.01 -1.67
CA LEU A 306 -25.50 4.29 -0.47
C LEU A 306 -26.69 3.34 -0.70
N PRO A 307 -27.79 3.74 -1.39
CA PRO A 307 -28.96 2.87 -1.57
C PRO A 307 -28.66 1.58 -2.36
N GLY A 308 -27.65 1.61 -3.22
CA GLY A 308 -27.24 0.49 -4.07
C GLY A 308 -26.12 -0.39 -3.49
N SER A 309 -25.83 -0.26 -2.20
CA SER A 309 -24.72 -0.93 -1.52
C SER A 309 -25.22 -1.82 -0.36
N SER A 310 -24.41 -2.80 0.04
CA SER A 310 -24.74 -3.73 1.15
C SER A 310 -23.48 -4.28 1.81
N GLY A 311 -23.61 -4.81 3.04
CA GLY A 311 -22.50 -5.41 3.77
C GLY A 311 -21.36 -4.42 4.02
N LEU A 312 -20.12 -4.88 3.80
CA LEU A 312 -18.91 -4.08 3.89
C LEU A 312 -18.94 -2.81 3.01
N GLY A 313 -19.68 -2.85 1.91
CA GLY A 313 -19.83 -1.70 1.02
C GLY A 313 -20.50 -0.49 1.69
N ILE A 314 -21.54 -0.71 2.50
CA ILE A 314 -22.18 0.38 3.24
C ILE A 314 -21.22 0.97 4.27
N ILE A 315 -20.48 0.10 4.97
CA ILE A 315 -19.49 0.51 5.98
C ILE A 315 -18.46 1.45 5.35
N MET A 316 -17.87 1.05 4.23
CA MET A 316 -16.85 1.85 3.54
C MET A 316 -17.38 3.19 3.02
N LEU A 317 -18.61 3.22 2.48
CA LEU A 317 -19.24 4.45 2.03
C LEU A 317 -19.49 5.42 3.20
N LEU A 318 -19.98 4.91 4.33
CA LEU A 318 -20.25 5.73 5.51
C LEU A 318 -18.95 6.23 6.16
N GLU A 319 -17.96 5.37 6.37
CA GLU A 319 -16.65 5.77 6.93
C GLU A 319 -16.00 6.87 6.07
N GLY A 320 -16.01 6.73 4.74
CA GLY A 320 -15.44 7.74 3.86
C GLY A 320 -16.26 9.04 3.80
N LEU A 321 -17.60 8.96 3.84
CA LEU A 321 -18.45 10.15 3.96
C LEU A 321 -18.14 10.93 5.24
N LEU A 322 -18.03 10.22 6.35
CA LEU A 322 -17.73 10.82 7.65
C LEU A 322 -16.32 11.41 7.66
N ALA A 323 -15.34 10.71 7.10
CA ALA A 323 -13.99 11.21 6.94
C ALA A 323 -13.93 12.49 6.08
N LEU A 324 -14.66 12.52 4.96
CA LEU A 324 -14.75 13.67 4.05
C LEU A 324 -15.35 14.91 4.73
N VAL A 325 -16.41 14.71 5.53
CA VAL A 325 -17.21 15.81 6.10
C VAL A 325 -16.74 16.27 7.48
N PHE A 326 -16.23 15.35 8.30
CA PHE A 326 -15.84 15.61 9.69
C PHE A 326 -14.33 15.47 9.93
N GLY A 327 -13.57 15.01 8.94
CA GLY A 327 -12.15 14.69 9.08
C GLY A 327 -11.90 13.27 9.57
N PRO A 328 -10.61 12.88 9.75
CA PRO A 328 -10.23 11.54 10.17
C PRO A 328 -10.86 11.17 11.52
N GLU A 329 -10.93 9.87 11.80
CA GLU A 329 -11.45 9.34 13.07
C GLU A 329 -10.85 10.11 14.26
N PRO A 330 -11.69 10.73 15.11
CA PRO A 330 -11.19 11.60 16.17
C PRO A 330 -10.52 10.78 17.28
N GLU A 331 -9.23 11.03 17.56
CA GLU A 331 -8.52 10.42 18.70
C GLU A 331 -9.21 10.68 20.04
N HIS A 332 -9.82 11.87 20.17
CA HIS A 332 -10.54 12.30 21.36
C HIS A 332 -11.86 12.98 21.00
N MET A 333 -12.93 12.54 21.65
CA MET A 333 -14.30 12.97 21.41
C MET A 333 -14.51 14.44 21.81
N LYS A 334 -14.92 15.27 20.85
CA LYS A 334 -15.56 16.57 21.11
C LYS A 334 -16.91 16.58 20.43
N VAL A 335 -17.98 16.58 21.23
CA VAL A 335 -19.34 16.78 20.71
C VAL A 335 -19.47 18.26 20.33
N THR A 336 -19.46 18.53 19.04
CA THR A 336 -19.77 19.86 18.48
C THR A 336 -21.30 19.97 18.33
N PRO A 337 -21.97 20.93 18.98
CA PRO A 337 -23.40 21.16 18.80
C PRO A 337 -23.77 21.35 17.32
N PHE A 338 -24.96 20.90 16.91
CA PHE A 338 -25.40 20.95 15.51
C PHE A 338 -25.30 22.36 14.91
N GLU A 339 -25.64 23.39 15.69
CA GLU A 339 -25.61 24.79 15.28
C GLU A 339 -24.19 25.33 15.06
N GLN A 340 -23.17 24.63 15.58
CA GLN A 340 -21.76 24.98 15.43
C GLN A 340 -21.07 24.19 14.31
N LEU A 341 -21.78 23.25 13.67
CA LEU A 341 -21.30 22.52 12.50
C LEU A 341 -21.30 23.42 11.26
N SER A 342 -20.43 23.11 10.29
CA SER A 342 -20.47 23.74 8.96
C SER A 342 -21.78 23.40 8.23
N LEU A 343 -22.13 24.17 7.20
CA LEU A 343 -23.35 23.91 6.41
C LEU A 343 -23.34 22.49 5.81
N VAL A 344 -22.20 22.04 5.27
CA VAL A 344 -22.05 20.70 4.70
C VAL A 344 -22.22 19.62 5.77
N GLN A 345 -21.69 19.83 6.97
CA GLN A 345 -21.86 18.93 8.11
C GLN A 345 -23.32 18.85 8.55
N GLN A 346 -24.02 19.98 8.70
CA GLN A 346 -25.44 20.03 9.04
C GLN A 346 -26.30 19.30 8.01
N LEU A 347 -26.06 19.55 6.72
CA LEU A 347 -26.77 18.88 5.62
C LEU A 347 -26.52 17.37 5.63
N THR A 348 -25.29 16.94 5.91
CA THR A 348 -24.92 15.52 5.99
C THR A 348 -25.64 14.83 7.14
N VAL A 349 -25.65 15.44 8.35
CA VAL A 349 -26.39 14.90 9.50
C VAL A 349 -27.89 14.83 9.21
N ALA A 350 -28.47 15.88 8.64
CA ALA A 350 -29.89 15.89 8.28
C ALA A 350 -30.23 14.83 7.22
N ALA A 351 -29.36 14.62 6.23
CA ALA A 351 -29.53 13.61 5.20
C ALA A 351 -29.46 12.19 5.78
N LEU A 352 -28.49 11.92 6.66
CA LEU A 352 -28.39 10.64 7.37
C LEU A 352 -29.65 10.41 8.24
N ALA A 353 -30.05 11.40 9.04
CA ALA A 353 -31.25 11.29 9.87
C ALA A 353 -32.55 11.07 9.06
N GLY A 354 -32.59 11.52 7.80
CA GLY A 354 -33.72 11.33 6.89
C GLY A 354 -33.73 10.02 6.10
N MET A 355 -32.72 9.14 6.27
CA MET A 355 -32.68 7.84 5.59
C MET A 355 -33.69 6.85 6.18
N ASP A 356 -34.22 5.94 5.34
CA ASP A 356 -35.21 4.91 5.71
C ASP A 356 -34.74 4.08 6.92
N ASP A 357 -35.63 3.86 7.89
CA ASP A 357 -35.37 3.09 9.12
C ASP A 357 -34.80 1.69 8.81
N LYS A 358 -35.17 1.10 7.67
CA LYS A 358 -34.63 -0.20 7.19
C LYS A 358 -33.14 -0.17 6.85
N MET A 359 -32.56 1.01 6.60
CA MET A 359 -31.13 1.20 6.43
C MET A 359 -30.44 1.15 7.80
N TRP A 360 -31.05 1.75 8.83
CA TRP A 360 -30.56 1.81 10.21
C TRP A 360 -30.78 0.52 11.01
N GLU A 361 -31.75 -0.31 10.63
CA GLU A 361 -31.94 -1.65 11.21
C GLU A 361 -30.83 -2.64 10.81
N ARG A 362 -30.03 -2.33 9.78
CA ARG A 362 -28.91 -3.18 9.36
C ARG A 362 -27.76 -3.01 10.34
N ALA A 363 -27.26 -4.12 10.90
CA ALA A 363 -26.13 -4.09 11.82
C ALA A 363 -24.90 -3.37 11.24
N ASP A 364 -24.71 -3.45 9.92
CA ASP A 364 -23.56 -2.88 9.20
C ASP A 364 -23.55 -1.35 9.16
N SER A 365 -24.69 -0.66 9.30
CA SER A 365 -24.76 0.81 9.21
C SER A 365 -24.53 1.52 10.55
N LYS A 366 -24.70 0.82 11.67
CA LYS A 366 -24.50 1.37 13.03
C LYS A 366 -23.03 1.52 13.39
N TYR A 367 -22.19 0.58 12.96
CA TYR A 367 -20.77 0.55 13.33
C TYR A 367 -20.00 1.83 12.96
N PRO A 368 -20.09 2.37 11.73
CA PRO A 368 -19.42 3.63 11.40
C PRO A 368 -19.96 4.83 12.18
N LEU A 369 -21.27 4.92 12.41
CA LEU A 369 -21.83 6.05 13.15
C LEU A 369 -21.41 6.06 14.62
N ASP A 370 -21.27 4.88 15.23
CA ASP A 370 -20.78 4.73 16.60
C ASP A 370 -19.34 5.25 16.74
N ILE A 371 -18.49 5.01 15.74
CA ILE A 371 -17.09 5.51 15.72
C ILE A 371 -17.06 7.05 15.76
N TRP A 372 -17.90 7.71 14.96
CA TRP A 372 -18.00 9.18 14.95
C TRP A 372 -18.99 9.73 15.99
N ASN A 373 -19.60 8.88 16.82
CA ASN A 373 -20.61 9.20 17.83
C ASN A 373 -21.75 10.10 17.33
N ILE A 374 -22.20 9.84 16.09
CA ILE A 374 -23.40 10.46 15.54
C ILE A 374 -24.57 9.58 15.98
N PRO A 375 -25.56 10.10 16.74
CA PRO A 375 -26.66 9.28 17.21
C PRO A 375 -27.43 8.69 16.02
N ALA A 376 -27.32 7.37 15.82
CA ALA A 376 -28.19 6.63 14.92
C ALA A 376 -29.62 6.75 15.48
N GLY A 377 -30.56 7.18 14.64
CA GLY A 377 -31.93 7.52 15.04
C GLY A 377 -32.56 6.49 15.98
N SER A 378 -33.26 6.99 17.00
CA SER A 378 -34.13 6.23 17.91
C SER A 378 -35.54 6.13 17.39
#